data_AF-A0A966GIV3-F1
#
_entry.id   AF-A0A966GIV3-F1
#
_cell.length_a   1.000
_cell.length_b   1.000
_cell.length_c   1.000
_cell.angle_alpha   90.00
_cell.angle_beta   90.00
_cell.angle_gamma   90.00
#
_symmetry.space_group_name_H-M   'P 1'
#
loop_
_entity.id
_entity.type
_entity.pdbx_description
1 polymer ?
#
loop_
_entity_poly.entity_id
_entity_poly.type
_entity_poly.pdbx_seq_one_letter_code
_entity_poly.pdbx_strand_id
1 'polypeptide(L)'
;EEFPHGFTASGHPVGCAIALKAIDVVMNEGLAENVRALTPRFEAGMAWLAENPNIGEWRGKGLMGALEAVQDKATKRPFPGALSVSERIANACTDQGLICRPLGQSIVLCPPFIMTEAQMDEMFGKLETALGKVFAEVA
;
A
#
# COMPACT_ATOMS: atom_id res chain seq x y z
N GLU A 1 6.10 24.32 38.86
CA GLU A 1 6.97 23.14 38.73
C GLU A 1 7.36 22.97 37.26
N GLU A 2 8.52 22.37 37.00
CA GLU A 2 9.03 22.04 35.66
C GLU A 2 8.56 20.64 35.25
N PHE A 3 8.37 20.39 33.95
CA PHE A 3 8.03 19.07 33.41
C PHE A 3 9.32 18.29 33.05
N PRO A 4 9.70 17.22 33.79
CA PRO A 4 10.98 16.53 33.61
C PRO A 4 10.96 15.57 32.40
N HIS A 5 10.83 16.14 31.20
CA HIS A 5 10.77 15.40 29.94
C HIS A 5 11.44 16.17 28.82
N GLY A 6 12.23 15.50 28.00
CA GLY A 6 12.83 16.08 26.80
C GLY A 6 13.74 15.10 26.06
N PHE A 7 13.89 15.31 24.76
CA PHE A 7 14.89 14.63 23.93
C PHE A 7 15.95 15.64 23.49
N THR A 8 17.20 15.20 23.38
CA THR A 8 18.32 16.07 22.97
C THR A 8 18.10 16.74 21.60
N ALA A 9 17.38 16.07 20.69
CA ALA A 9 17.07 16.59 19.36
C ALA A 9 15.65 17.17 19.23
N SER A 10 14.90 17.32 20.34
CA SER A 10 13.58 17.97 20.31
C SER A 10 13.69 19.38 19.77
N GLY A 11 12.89 19.71 18.75
CA GLY A 11 12.90 21.04 18.12
C GLY A 11 14.15 21.31 17.29
N HIS A 12 14.81 20.28 16.75
CA HIS A 12 15.99 20.46 15.91
C HIS A 12 15.70 21.40 14.72
N PRO A 13 16.42 22.53 14.56
CA PRO A 13 16.07 23.58 13.59
C PRO A 13 15.93 23.10 12.15
N VAL A 14 16.82 22.19 11.72
CA VAL A 14 16.77 21.61 10.36
C VAL A 14 15.50 20.78 10.16
N GLY A 15 15.10 19.98 11.16
CA GLY A 15 13.89 19.16 11.08
C GLY A 15 12.63 20.03 11.02
N CYS A 16 12.60 21.10 11.82
CA CYS A 16 11.52 22.08 11.78
C CYS A 16 11.41 22.77 10.42
N ALA A 17 12.53 23.18 9.82
CA ALA A 17 12.53 23.82 8.50
C ALA A 17 12.04 22.88 7.38
N ILE A 18 12.48 21.61 7.39
CA ILE A 18 12.02 20.58 6.45
C ILE A 18 10.52 20.32 6.63
N ALA A 19 10.05 20.18 7.87
CA ALA A 19 8.65 19.93 8.17
C ALA A 19 7.74 21.07 7.70
N LEU A 20 8.15 22.32 7.92
CA LEU A 20 7.41 23.49 7.44
C LEU A 20 7.27 23.48 5.91
N LYS A 21 8.35 23.18 5.18
CA LYS A 21 8.26 23.11 3.72
C LYS A 21 7.45 21.90 3.24
N ALA A 22 7.55 20.75 3.91
CA ALA A 22 6.74 19.58 3.56
C ALA A 22 5.24 19.86 3.76
N ILE A 23 4.85 20.52 4.84
CA ILE A 23 3.45 20.94 5.08
C ILE A 23 2.98 21.84 3.95
N ASP A 24 3.76 22.86 3.60
CA ASP A 24 3.44 23.80 2.52
C ASP A 24 3.25 23.08 1.17
N VAL A 25 4.17 22.20 0.79
CA VAL A 25 4.08 21.41 -0.46
C VAL A 25 2.83 20.52 -0.44
N VAL A 26 2.59 19.81 0.67
CA VAL A 26 1.46 18.87 0.74
C VAL A 26 0.12 19.58 0.69
N MET A 27 -0.01 20.72 1.36
CA MET A 27 -1.28 21.44 1.52
C MET A 27 -1.56 22.46 0.40
N ASN A 28 -0.52 23.09 -0.17
CA ASN A 28 -0.69 24.24 -1.07
C ASN A 28 -0.21 23.98 -2.51
N GLU A 29 0.59 22.95 -2.75
CA GLU A 29 1.13 22.63 -4.09
C GLU A 29 0.41 21.45 -4.77
N GLY A 30 -0.81 21.10 -4.31
CA GLY A 30 -1.68 20.16 -5.02
C GLY A 30 -1.54 18.68 -4.65
N LEU A 31 -0.63 18.30 -3.74
CA LEU A 31 -0.42 16.90 -3.36
C LEU A 31 -1.64 16.31 -2.65
N ALA A 32 -2.22 17.01 -1.67
CA ALA A 32 -3.42 16.55 -0.99
C ALA A 32 -4.64 16.54 -1.92
N GLU A 33 -4.73 17.49 -2.85
CA GLU A 33 -5.73 17.53 -3.91
C GLU A 33 -5.61 16.32 -4.83
N ASN A 34 -4.39 15.97 -5.25
CA ASN A 34 -4.12 14.82 -6.11
C ASN A 34 -4.55 13.51 -5.45
N VAL A 35 -4.28 13.34 -4.15
CA VAL A 35 -4.79 12.20 -3.37
C VAL A 35 -6.31 12.09 -3.48
N ARG A 36 -7.04 13.20 -3.25
CA ARG A 36 -8.50 13.21 -3.33
C ARG A 36 -9.00 12.89 -4.74
N ALA A 37 -8.32 13.42 -5.76
CA ALA A 37 -8.66 13.18 -7.17
C ALA A 37 -8.46 11.72 -7.58
N LEU A 38 -7.37 11.09 -7.14
CA LEU A 38 -7.01 9.71 -7.51
C LEU A 38 -7.66 8.63 -6.63
N THR A 39 -8.21 9.00 -5.47
CA THR A 39 -8.83 8.05 -4.53
C THR A 39 -9.89 7.16 -5.19
N PRO A 40 -10.86 7.66 -5.98
CA PRO A 40 -11.85 6.81 -6.62
C PRO A 40 -11.24 5.78 -7.56
N ARG A 41 -10.19 6.16 -8.32
CA ARG A 41 -9.48 5.25 -9.21
C ARG A 41 -8.72 4.17 -8.42
N PHE A 42 -8.03 4.57 -7.35
CA PHE A 42 -7.31 3.65 -6.49
C PHE A 42 -8.25 2.64 -5.82
N GLU A 43 -9.34 3.11 -5.22
CA GLU A 43 -10.35 2.25 -4.58
C GLU A 43 -11.01 1.30 -5.60
N ALA A 44 -11.28 1.76 -6.82
CA ALA A 44 -11.79 0.91 -7.90
C ALA A 44 -10.78 -0.18 -8.32
N GLY A 45 -9.49 0.16 -8.47
CA GLY A 45 -8.45 -0.81 -8.80
C GLY A 45 -8.22 -1.86 -7.70
N MET A 46 -8.26 -1.43 -6.44
CA MET A 46 -8.22 -2.34 -5.29
C MET A 46 -9.43 -3.27 -5.26
N ALA A 47 -10.64 -2.75 -5.52
CA ALA A 47 -11.86 -3.54 -5.58
C ALA A 47 -11.82 -4.57 -6.72
N TRP A 48 -11.32 -4.18 -7.89
CA TRP A 48 -11.13 -5.07 -9.03
C TRP A 48 -10.14 -6.20 -8.74
N LEU A 49 -8.95 -5.90 -8.19
CA LEU A 49 -8.02 -6.95 -7.76
C LEU A 49 -8.62 -7.89 -6.70
N ALA A 50 -9.50 -7.36 -5.86
CA ALA A 50 -10.22 -8.14 -4.86
C ALA A 50 -11.33 -9.02 -5.44
N GLU A 51 -11.65 -8.96 -6.73
CA GLU A 51 -12.56 -9.92 -7.37
C GLU A 51 -11.92 -11.32 -7.45
N ASN A 52 -10.59 -11.40 -7.44
CA ASN A 52 -9.83 -12.65 -7.43
C ASN A 52 -10.32 -13.62 -6.32
N PRO A 53 -10.47 -14.93 -6.62
CA PRO A 53 -10.99 -15.92 -5.67
C PRO A 53 -10.07 -16.16 -4.45
N ASN A 54 -8.79 -15.81 -4.56
CA ASN A 54 -7.82 -15.91 -3.47
C ASN A 54 -7.57 -14.59 -2.75
N ILE A 55 -8.35 -13.55 -3.03
CA ILE A 55 -8.41 -12.33 -2.23
C ILE A 55 -9.70 -12.32 -1.41
N GLY A 56 -9.54 -12.34 -0.09
CA GLY A 56 -10.64 -12.38 0.86
C GLY A 56 -11.32 -11.03 0.99
N GLU A 57 -10.54 -9.97 1.05
CA GLU A 57 -11.03 -8.60 1.13
C GLU A 57 -9.97 -7.62 0.62
N TRP A 58 -10.43 -6.44 0.21
CA TRP A 58 -9.60 -5.26 0.25
C TRP A 58 -10.11 -4.33 1.34
N ARG A 59 -9.20 -3.58 1.97
CA ARG A 59 -9.53 -2.53 2.92
C ARG A 59 -8.60 -1.34 2.70
N GLY A 60 -9.08 -0.12 2.92
CA GLY A 60 -8.28 1.06 2.68
C GLY A 60 -9.06 2.36 2.78
N LYS A 61 -8.32 3.46 2.61
CA LYS A 61 -8.87 4.81 2.45
C LYS A 61 -7.87 5.71 1.75
N GLY A 62 -8.34 6.51 0.80
CA GLY A 62 -7.45 7.41 0.06
C GLY A 62 -6.49 6.61 -0.82
N LEU A 63 -5.19 6.93 -0.74
CA LEU A 63 -4.13 6.15 -1.39
C LEU A 63 -3.44 5.16 -0.42
N MET A 64 -4.19 4.61 0.54
CA MET A 64 -3.71 3.53 1.41
C MET A 64 -4.64 2.34 1.28
N GLY A 65 -4.11 1.17 0.96
CA GLY A 65 -4.90 -0.04 0.77
C GLY A 65 -4.15 -1.31 1.10
N ALA A 66 -4.90 -2.37 1.41
CA ALA A 66 -4.37 -3.71 1.59
C ALA A 66 -5.29 -4.73 0.91
N LEU A 67 -4.69 -5.78 0.33
CA LEU A 67 -5.37 -6.97 -0.18
C LEU A 67 -5.04 -8.15 0.72
N GLU A 68 -6.05 -8.80 1.31
CA GLU A 68 -5.87 -9.95 2.19
C GLU A 68 -5.96 -11.26 1.41
N ALA A 69 -4.87 -12.04 1.34
CA ALA A 69 -4.85 -13.32 0.64
C ALA A 69 -5.52 -14.43 1.48
N VAL A 70 -6.39 -15.21 0.85
CA VAL A 70 -7.12 -16.32 1.46
C VAL A 70 -7.14 -17.53 0.55
N GLN A 71 -7.14 -18.72 1.15
CA GLN A 71 -7.31 -19.96 0.40
C GLN A 71 -8.77 -20.16 -0.04
N ASP A 72 -9.72 -19.70 0.77
CA ASP A 72 -11.15 -19.80 0.47
C ASP A 72 -11.85 -18.49 0.86
N LYS A 73 -12.41 -17.81 -0.15
CA LYS A 73 -13.03 -16.48 -0.02
C LYS A 73 -14.38 -16.49 0.69
N ALA A 74 -15.13 -17.58 0.60
CA ALA A 74 -16.45 -17.72 1.22
C ALA A 74 -16.32 -17.91 2.74
N THR A 75 -15.35 -18.72 3.16
CA THR A 75 -15.07 -19.03 4.57
C THR A 75 -14.04 -18.10 5.19
N LYS A 76 -13.35 -17.28 4.39
CA LYS A 76 -12.19 -16.46 4.78
C LYS A 76 -11.03 -17.30 5.34
N ARG A 77 -10.92 -18.58 4.94
CA ARG A 77 -9.84 -19.45 5.42
C ARG A 77 -8.50 -18.94 4.89
N PRO A 78 -7.53 -18.60 5.75
CA PRO A 78 -6.22 -18.10 5.30
C PRO A 78 -5.39 -19.23 4.67
N PHE A 79 -4.39 -18.85 3.88
CA PHE A 79 -3.36 -19.79 3.46
C PHE A 79 -2.52 -20.29 4.66
N PRO A 80 -1.99 -21.52 4.62
CA PRO A 80 -1.01 -21.98 5.59
C PRO A 80 0.21 -21.06 5.66
N GLY A 81 0.64 -20.68 6.86
CA GLY A 81 1.78 -19.77 7.05
C GLY A 81 3.10 -20.25 6.42
N ALA A 82 3.29 -21.58 6.35
CA ALA A 82 4.45 -22.20 5.71
C ALA A 82 4.58 -21.93 4.20
N LEU A 83 3.50 -21.48 3.55
CA LEU A 83 3.54 -21.09 2.13
C LEU A 83 4.12 -19.68 1.92
N SER A 84 4.12 -18.83 2.95
CA SER A 84 4.62 -17.46 2.89
C SER A 84 4.05 -16.66 1.71
N VAL A 85 2.73 -16.77 1.48
CA VAL A 85 2.06 -16.26 0.26
C VAL A 85 2.30 -14.76 0.04
N SER A 86 2.15 -13.94 1.08
CA SER A 86 2.40 -12.50 1.00
C SER A 86 3.86 -12.18 0.65
N GLU A 87 4.83 -12.84 1.28
CA GLU A 87 6.26 -12.68 0.95
C GLU A 87 6.56 -13.07 -0.51
N ARG A 88 5.92 -14.14 -1.02
CA ARG A 88 6.06 -14.53 -2.43
C ARG A 88 5.49 -13.47 -3.37
N ILE A 89 4.33 -12.89 -3.05
CA ILE A 89 3.73 -11.80 -3.85
C ILE A 89 4.66 -10.58 -3.84
N ALA A 90 5.21 -10.21 -2.68
CA ALA A 90 6.13 -9.09 -2.57
C ALA A 90 7.43 -9.30 -3.38
N ASN A 91 8.00 -10.50 -3.33
CA ASN A 91 9.16 -10.85 -4.15
C ASN A 91 8.83 -10.83 -5.64
N ALA A 92 7.68 -11.40 -6.05
CA ALA A 92 7.23 -11.37 -7.44
C ALA A 92 6.92 -9.95 -7.94
N CYS A 93 6.46 -9.04 -7.08
CA CYS A 93 6.33 -7.62 -7.40
C CYS A 93 7.72 -6.97 -7.57
N THR A 94 8.66 -7.28 -6.68
CA THR A 94 10.03 -6.73 -6.71
C THR A 94 10.75 -7.14 -7.99
N ASP A 95 10.62 -8.39 -8.42
CA ASP A 95 11.16 -8.90 -9.70
C ASP A 95 10.63 -8.12 -10.92
N GLN A 96 9.47 -7.48 -10.80
CA GLN A 96 8.82 -6.66 -11.83
C GLN A 96 9.05 -5.15 -11.62
N GLY A 97 9.88 -4.77 -10.65
CA GLY A 97 10.16 -3.38 -10.30
C GLY A 97 9.00 -2.66 -9.61
N LEU A 98 8.15 -3.39 -8.87
CA LEU A 98 7.14 -2.84 -7.98
C LEU A 98 7.49 -3.19 -6.53
N ILE A 99 7.68 -2.17 -5.69
CA ILE A 99 7.84 -2.38 -4.25
C ILE A 99 6.46 -2.37 -3.59
N CYS A 100 6.12 -3.46 -2.92
CA CYS A 100 4.95 -3.55 -2.04
C CYS A 100 5.36 -4.26 -0.75
N ARG A 101 4.61 -4.03 0.33
CA ARG A 101 4.98 -4.55 1.66
C ARG A 101 4.06 -5.71 2.05
N PRO A 102 4.59 -6.90 2.36
CA PRO A 102 3.82 -7.96 2.98
C PRO A 102 3.65 -7.70 4.48
N LEU A 103 2.44 -7.90 5.00
CA LEU A 103 2.11 -7.88 6.43
C LEU A 103 1.09 -8.97 6.74
N GLY A 104 1.52 -10.02 7.44
CA GLY A 104 0.67 -11.19 7.67
C GLY A 104 0.30 -11.85 6.34
N GLN A 105 -0.99 -12.04 6.07
CA GLN A 105 -1.49 -12.55 4.78
C GLN A 105 -1.85 -11.42 3.80
N SER A 106 -1.55 -10.17 4.15
CA SER A 106 -1.89 -9.01 3.32
C SER A 106 -0.71 -8.43 2.55
N ILE A 107 -1.00 -7.83 1.40
CA ILE A 107 -0.09 -6.93 0.68
C ILE A 107 -0.59 -5.50 0.82
N VAL A 108 0.29 -4.60 1.25
CA VAL A 108 -0.02 -3.19 1.52
C VAL A 108 0.53 -2.28 0.41
N LEU A 109 -0.29 -1.32 0.01
CA LEU A 109 0.02 -0.25 -0.92
C LEU A 109 -0.21 1.11 -0.25
N CYS A 110 0.77 2.00 -0.34
CA CYS A 110 0.68 3.39 0.07
C CYS A 110 1.54 4.28 -0.86
N PRO A 111 1.18 4.39 -2.16
CA PRO A 111 1.99 5.14 -3.11
C PRO A 111 2.15 6.62 -2.73
N PRO A 112 3.21 7.29 -3.23
CA PRO A 112 3.42 8.72 -2.99
C PRO A 112 2.27 9.59 -3.50
N PHE A 113 2.05 10.75 -2.89
CA PHE A 113 0.98 11.67 -3.29
C PHE A 113 1.20 12.34 -4.66
N ILE A 114 2.39 12.20 -5.24
CA ILE A 114 2.72 12.67 -6.59
C ILE A 114 2.37 11.64 -7.69
N MET A 115 1.71 10.54 -7.34
CA MET A 115 1.30 9.48 -8.26
C MET A 115 0.50 10.05 -9.43
N THR A 116 0.74 9.53 -10.64
CA THR A 116 -0.08 9.82 -11.83
C THR A 116 -1.02 8.65 -12.12
N GLU A 117 -2.08 8.87 -12.90
CA GLU A 117 -2.98 7.79 -13.32
C GLU A 117 -2.25 6.66 -14.07
N ALA A 118 -1.33 7.01 -14.97
CA ALA A 118 -0.55 6.02 -15.74
C ALA A 118 0.34 5.15 -14.83
N GLN A 119 0.98 5.75 -13.82
CA GLN A 119 1.76 4.99 -12.83
C GLN A 119 0.86 4.13 -11.93
N MET A 120 -0.35 4.59 -11.63
CA MET A 120 -1.34 3.79 -10.90
C MET A 120 -1.77 2.56 -11.69
N ASP A 121 -1.98 2.71 -12.99
CA ASP A 121 -2.30 1.58 -13.87
C ASP A 121 -1.12 0.61 -13.98
N GLU A 122 0.11 1.13 -14.12
CA GLU A 122 1.33 0.31 -14.09
C GLU A 122 1.46 -0.48 -12.79
N MET A 123 1.22 0.17 -11.64
CA MET A 123 1.23 -0.46 -10.32
C MET A 123 0.21 -1.60 -10.24
N PHE A 124 -1.04 -1.36 -10.66
CA PHE A 124 -2.08 -2.39 -10.62
C PHE A 124 -1.79 -3.54 -11.59
N GLY A 125 -1.30 -3.28 -12.80
CA GLY A 125 -0.94 -4.33 -13.75
C GLY A 125 0.23 -5.22 -13.28
N LYS A 126 1.27 -4.61 -12.68
CA LYS A 126 2.38 -5.37 -12.07
C LYS A 126 1.90 -6.21 -10.89
N LEU A 127 1.03 -5.66 -10.05
CA LEU A 127 0.47 -6.39 -8.92
C LEU A 127 -0.44 -7.54 -9.38
N GLU A 128 -1.32 -7.32 -10.35
CA GLU A 128 -2.16 -8.37 -10.95
C GLU A 128 -1.29 -9.53 -11.46
N THR A 129 -0.24 -9.21 -12.22
CA THR A 129 0.69 -10.21 -12.75
C THR A 129 1.37 -11.00 -11.64
N ALA A 130 1.81 -10.34 -10.57
CA ALA A 130 2.40 -11.00 -9.40
C ALA A 130 1.40 -11.90 -8.67
N LEU A 131 0.17 -11.42 -8.45
CA LEU A 131 -0.91 -12.20 -7.85
C LEU A 131 -1.23 -13.45 -8.68
N GLY A 132 -1.41 -13.29 -9.99
CA GLY A 132 -1.69 -14.40 -10.91
C GLY A 132 -0.61 -15.47 -10.88
N LYS A 133 0.67 -15.07 -10.90
CA LYS A 133 1.81 -16.00 -10.80
C LYS A 133 1.77 -16.76 -9.47
N VAL A 134 1.69 -16.06 -8.35
CA VAL A 134 1.78 -16.71 -7.03
C VAL A 134 0.57 -17.58 -6.76
N PHE A 135 -0.64 -17.13 -7.09
CA PHE A 135 -1.85 -17.94 -6.88
C PHE A 135 -1.86 -19.18 -7.75
N ALA A 136 -1.35 -19.14 -8.99
CA ALA A 136 -1.21 -20.36 -9.80
C ALA A 136 -0.28 -21.43 -9.17
N GLU A 137 0.65 -21.02 -8.29
CA GLU A 137 1.59 -21.92 -7.62
C GLU A 137 1.04 -22.48 -6.29
N VAL A 138 0.11 -21.78 -5.63
CA VAL A 138 -0.31 -22.08 -4.24
C VAL A 138 -1.81 -22.33 -4.04
N ALA A 139 -2.66 -21.98 -5.01
CA ALA A 139 -4.12 -22.08 -4.92
C ALA A 139 -4.67 -23.40 -5.48
#